data_AF-A0A935A5W8-F1
#
_entry.id   AF-A0A935A5W8-F1
#
_cell.length_a   1.000
_cell.length_b   1.000
_cell.length_c   1.000
_cell.angle_alpha   90.00
_cell.angle_beta   90.00
_cell.angle_gamma   90.00
#
_symmetry.space_group_name_H-M   'P 1'
#
loop_
_entity.id
_entity.type
_entity.pdbx_description
1 polymer ?
#
loop_
_entity_poly.entity_id
_entity_poly.type
_entity_poly.pdbx_seq_one_letter_code
_entity_poly.pdbx_strand_id
1 'polypeptide(L)'
;MNNKNTGLIATIASVVLCGCPGLFMCFFGATSAFVSFVPGADINVNGSSDPTSATAMGIGSICLSLVFIAIPIAVWYFTMRKKAGASNDEPLPPVS
;
A
#
# COMPACT_ATOMS: atom_id res chain seq x y z
N MET A 1 17.08 19.14 6.70
CA MET A 1 15.76 18.95 6.07
C MET A 1 14.70 19.51 7.01
N ASN A 2 13.82 20.38 6.52
CA ASN A 2 12.81 21.06 7.35
C ASN A 2 11.82 20.03 7.94
N ASN A 3 11.59 20.09 9.25
CA ASN A 3 10.73 19.15 9.99
C ASN A 3 9.30 19.05 9.42
N LYS A 4 8.81 20.13 8.82
CA LYS A 4 7.50 20.21 8.15
C LYS A 4 7.42 19.33 6.89
N ASN A 5 8.53 19.13 6.18
CA ASN A 5 8.56 18.35 4.94
C ASN A 5 8.81 16.86 5.19
N THR A 6 9.37 16.48 6.34
CA THR A 6 9.73 15.08 6.63
C THR A 6 8.51 14.14 6.64
N GLY A 7 7.36 14.57 7.18
CA GLY A 7 6.14 13.76 7.20
C GLY A 7 5.54 13.55 5.81
N LEU A 8 5.61 14.58 4.95
CA LEU A 8 5.17 14.49 3.56
C LEU A 8 6.08 13.55 2.76
N ILE A 9 7.40 13.70 2.90
CA ILE A 9 8.38 12.83 2.22
C ILE A 9 8.21 11.37 2.66
N ALA A 10 7.99 11.12 3.95
CA ALA A 10 7.75 9.76 4.45
C ALA A 10 6.48 9.13 3.87
N THR A 11 5.42 9.93 3.70
CA THR A 11 4.15 9.46 3.12
C THR A 11 4.28 9.20 1.62
N ILE A 12 4.96 10.08 0.88
CA ILE A 12 5.20 9.88 -0.55
C ILE A 12 6.09 8.65 -0.76
N ALA A 13 7.16 8.52 0.02
CA ALA A 13 8.04 7.36 -0.04
C ALA A 13 7.29 6.06 0.24
N SER A 14 6.45 6.01 1.28
CA SER A 14 5.67 4.80 1.60
C SER A 14 4.63 4.47 0.53
N VAL A 15 3.98 5.46 -0.07
CA VAL A 15 3.02 5.23 -1.17
C VAL A 15 3.72 4.74 -2.43
N VAL A 16 4.89 5.28 -2.79
CA VAL A 16 5.63 4.86 -3.99
C VAL A 16 6.26 3.48 -3.80
N LEU A 17 6.91 3.23 -2.66
CA LEU A 17 7.57 1.95 -2.38
C LEU A 17 6.59 0.82 -2.05
N CYS A 18 5.40 1.16 -1.54
CA CYS A 18 4.51 0.17 -0.93
C CYS A 18 3.08 0.21 -1.49
N GLY A 19 2.48 1.40 -1.58
CA GLY A 19 1.11 1.57 -2.07
C GLY A 19 0.94 1.23 -3.55
N CYS A 20 1.84 1.73 -4.41
CA CYS A 20 1.78 1.53 -5.86
C CYS A 20 2.02 0.06 -6.28
N PRO A 21 3.10 -0.62 -5.81
CA PRO A 21 3.28 -2.04 -6.10
C PRO A 21 2.20 -2.90 -5.40
N GLY A 22 1.74 -2.51 -4.21
CA GLY A 22 0.65 -3.19 -3.50
C GLY A 22 -0.67 -3.16 -4.28
N LEU A 23 -1.07 -2.00 -4.82
CA LEU A 23 -2.29 -1.91 -5.63
C LEU A 23 -2.19 -2.77 -6.89
N PHE A 24 -1.05 -2.73 -7.58
CA PHE A 24 -0.83 -3.51 -8.80
C PHE A 24 -0.89 -5.02 -8.52
N MET A 25 -0.27 -5.47 -7.44
CA MET A 25 -0.38 -6.87 -6.97
C MET A 25 -1.81 -7.24 -6.57
N CYS A 26 -2.57 -6.32 -5.98
CA CYS A 26 -3.95 -6.58 -5.58
C CYS A 26 -4.85 -6.82 -6.81
N PHE A 27 -4.74 -5.97 -7.83
CA PHE A 27 -5.46 -6.14 -9.09
C PHE A 27 -5.03 -7.42 -9.83
N PHE A 28 -3.72 -7.66 -9.93
CA PHE A 28 -3.19 -8.86 -10.57
C PHE A 28 -3.64 -10.15 -9.86
N GLY A 29 -3.61 -10.16 -8.52
CA GLY A 29 -4.05 -11.27 -7.71
C GLY A 29 -5.55 -11.53 -7.83
N ALA A 30 -6.35 -10.45 -7.83
CA ALA A 30 -7.79 -10.54 -8.06
C ALA A 30 -8.09 -11.12 -9.45
N THR A 31 -7.46 -10.61 -10.51
CA THR A 31 -7.67 -11.15 -11.86
C THR A 31 -7.23 -12.61 -11.97
N SER A 32 -6.12 -12.99 -11.36
CA SER A 32 -5.62 -14.37 -11.36
C SER A 32 -6.59 -15.32 -10.64
N ALA A 33 -7.13 -14.88 -9.49
CA ALA A 33 -8.14 -15.64 -8.75
C ALA A 33 -9.44 -15.77 -9.55
N PHE A 34 -9.92 -14.70 -10.20
CA PHE A 34 -11.15 -14.74 -11.01
C PHE A 34 -11.00 -15.61 -12.27
N VAL A 35 -9.88 -15.51 -12.99
CA VAL A 35 -9.61 -16.33 -14.18
C VAL A 35 -9.55 -17.82 -13.81
N SER A 36 -9.14 -18.17 -12.58
CA SER A 36 -9.16 -19.55 -12.08
C SER A 36 -10.54 -20.21 -12.05
N PHE A 37 -11.62 -19.42 -12.07
CA PHE A 37 -12.99 -19.92 -12.12
C PHE A 37 -13.62 -19.85 -13.52
N VAL A 38 -12.89 -19.37 -14.53
CA VAL A 38 -13.39 -19.29 -15.91
C VAL A 38 -13.07 -20.60 -16.65
N PRO A 39 -14.08 -21.40 -17.04
CA PRO A 39 -13.86 -22.64 -17.78
C PRO A 39 -13.29 -22.33 -19.17
N GLY A 40 -12.22 -23.03 -19.55
CA GLY A 40 -11.52 -22.83 -20.84
C GLY A 40 -10.49 -21.70 -20.86
N ALA A 41 -10.17 -21.10 -19.71
CA ALA A 41 -9.03 -20.19 -19.61
C ALA A 41 -7.70 -20.96 -19.67
N ASP A 42 -6.77 -20.53 -20.52
CA ASP A 42 -5.38 -21.00 -20.51
C ASP A 42 -4.66 -20.44 -19.30
N ILE A 43 -4.73 -21.19 -18.20
CA ILE A 43 -4.04 -20.87 -16.96
C ILE A 43 -2.70 -21.58 -16.99
N ASN A 44 -1.60 -20.83 -17.07
CA ASN A 44 -0.26 -21.39 -16.88
C ASN A 44 0.43 -20.66 -15.73
N VAL A 45 0.50 -21.34 -14.58
CA VAL A 45 1.16 -20.80 -13.40
C VAL A 45 2.39 -21.65 -13.13
N ASN A 46 3.55 -21.11 -13.49
CA ASN A 46 4.85 -21.75 -13.30
C ASN A 46 4.93 -23.17 -13.93
N GLY A 47 4.30 -23.37 -15.10
CA GLY A 47 4.26 -24.65 -15.82
C GLY A 47 3.14 -25.61 -15.41
N SER A 48 2.35 -25.29 -14.38
CA SER A 48 1.14 -26.05 -14.01
C SER A 48 -0.11 -25.38 -14.59
N SER A 49 -0.99 -26.19 -15.19
CA SER A 49 -2.29 -25.75 -15.71
C SER A 49 -3.46 -26.02 -14.74
N ASP A 50 -3.13 -26.29 -13.49
CA ASP A 50 -4.12 -26.60 -12.47
C ASP A 50 -4.75 -25.31 -11.91
N PRO A 51 -6.09 -25.24 -11.82
CA PRO A 51 -6.79 -24.07 -11.28
C PRO A 51 -6.45 -23.80 -9.81
N THR A 52 -6.03 -24.84 -9.07
CA THR A 52 -5.55 -24.74 -7.69
C THR A 52 -4.26 -23.92 -7.59
N SER A 53 -3.37 -24.02 -8.58
CA SER A 53 -2.11 -23.28 -8.62
C SER A 53 -2.35 -21.78 -8.86
N ALA A 54 -3.31 -21.44 -9.72
CA ALA A 54 -3.68 -20.06 -10.00
C ALA A 54 -4.48 -19.39 -8.89
N THR A 55 -5.37 -20.13 -8.23
CA THR A 55 -6.02 -19.64 -7.01
C THR A 55 -5.01 -19.41 -5.88
N ALA A 56 -4.04 -20.32 -5.69
CA ALA A 56 -2.98 -20.12 -4.70
C ALA A 56 -2.13 -18.88 -4.97
N MET A 57 -1.72 -18.64 -6.22
CA MET A 57 -1.00 -17.41 -6.59
C MET A 57 -1.86 -16.14 -6.45
N GLY A 58 -3.13 -16.19 -6.84
CA GLY A 58 -4.07 -15.08 -6.69
C GLY A 58 -4.27 -14.71 -5.22
N ILE A 59 -4.54 -15.68 -4.36
CA ILE A 59 -4.71 -15.47 -2.91
C ILE A 59 -3.40 -14.98 -2.28
N GLY A 60 -2.27 -15.61 -2.60
CA GLY A 60 -0.96 -15.21 -2.07
C GLY A 60 -0.60 -13.76 -2.39
N SER A 61 -0.83 -13.32 -3.63
CA SER A 61 -0.57 -11.95 -4.06
C SER A 61 -1.52 -10.92 -3.43
N ILE A 62 -2.80 -11.26 -3.22
CA ILE A 62 -3.75 -10.42 -2.46
C ILE A 62 -3.32 -10.32 -0.99
N CYS A 63 -2.89 -11.41 -0.36
CA CYS A 63 -2.42 -11.36 1.03
C CYS A 63 -1.19 -10.45 1.19
N LEU A 64 -0.21 -10.58 0.28
CA LEU A 64 0.96 -9.71 0.24
C LEU A 64 0.56 -8.24 -0.01
N SER A 65 -0.39 -7.98 -0.92
CA SER A 65 -0.84 -6.63 -1.20
C SER A 65 -1.48 -5.95 0.03
N LEU A 66 -2.25 -6.69 0.83
CA LEU A 66 -2.84 -6.17 2.06
C LEU A 66 -1.79 -5.74 3.08
N VAL A 67 -0.71 -6.53 3.23
CA VAL A 67 0.43 -6.16 4.09
C VAL A 67 1.12 -4.90 3.57
N PHE A 68 1.33 -4.82 2.25
CA PHE A 68 1.91 -3.65 1.62
C PHE A 68 1.01 -2.41 1.76
N ILE A 69 -0.32 -2.53 1.70
CA ILE A 69 -1.26 -1.42 1.90
C ILE A 69 -1.31 -0.98 3.38
N ALA A 70 -1.10 -1.91 4.33
CA ALA A 70 -1.09 -1.57 5.75
C ALA A 70 0.07 -0.61 6.14
N ILE A 71 1.22 -0.69 5.45
CA ILE A 71 2.39 0.15 5.70
C ILE A 71 2.11 1.66 5.46
N PRO A 72 1.65 2.11 4.27
CA PRO A 72 1.33 3.52 4.05
C PRO A 72 0.18 4.00 4.96
N ILE A 73 -0.78 3.14 5.32
CA ILE A 73 -1.82 3.47 6.31
C ILE A 73 -1.19 3.77 7.68
N ALA A 74 -0.27 2.92 8.14
CA ALA A 74 0.44 3.14 9.40
C ALA A 74 1.29 4.42 9.35
N VAL A 75 2.06 4.63 8.28
CA VAL A 75 2.88 5.84 8.09
C VAL A 75 2.01 7.09 8.09
N TRP A 76 0.89 7.08 7.37
CA TRP A 76 -0.06 8.19 7.34
C TRP A 76 -0.67 8.47 8.71
N TYR A 77 -1.08 7.44 9.44
CA TYR A 77 -1.61 7.56 10.80
C TYR A 77 -0.58 8.16 11.77
N PHE A 78 0.66 7.67 11.74
CA PHE A 78 1.75 8.23 12.56
C PHE A 78 2.11 9.66 12.16
N THR A 79 2.09 10.01 10.86
CA THR A 79 2.27 11.38 10.36
C THR A 79 1.18 12.32 10.87
N MET A 80 -0.10 11.90 10.81
CA MET A 80 -1.24 12.67 11.30
C MET A 80 -1.16 12.89 12.82
N ARG A 81 -0.81 11.84 13.59
CA ARG A 81 -0.63 11.94 15.04
C ARG A 81 0.51 12.87 15.45
N LYS A 82 1.60 12.92 14.67
CA LYS A 82 2.74 13.82 14.95
C LYS A 82 2.44 15.30 14.67
N LYS A 83 1.49 15.61 13.79
CA LYS A 83 1.06 17.00 13.50
C LYS A 83 0.34 17.66 14.69
N ALA A 84 -0.17 16.88 15.64
CA ALA A 84 -0.78 17.40 16.87
C ALA A 84 0.23 17.94 17.92
N GLY A 85 1.54 17.88 17.64
CA GLY A 85 2.58 18.20 18.62
C GLY A 85 3.34 19.53 18.45
N ALA A 86 3.14 20.30 17.38
CA ALA A 86 3.87 21.58 17.23
C ALA A 86 3.22 22.50 16.19
N SER A 87 2.32 23.37 16.64
CA SER A 87 2.09 24.67 16.02
C SER A 87 2.29 25.74 17.09
N ASN A 88 3.55 25.96 17.48
CA ASN A 88 3.97 27.17 18.20
C ASN A 88 4.42 28.27 17.21
N ASP A 89 3.98 28.20 15.95
CA ASP A 89 4.18 29.26 14.94
C ASP A 89 3.14 30.39 15.10
N GLU A 90 2.67 30.68 16.31
CA GLU A 90 1.90 31.90 16.57
C GLU A 90 2.89 32.99 16.99
N PRO A 91 3.06 34.07 16.21
CA PRO A 91 3.84 35.22 16.65
C PRO A 91 3.19 35.75 17.94
N LEU A 92 3.90 35.64 19.06
CA LEU A 92 3.47 36.24 20.32
C LEU A 92 3.18 37.73 20.06
N PRO A 93 2.00 38.25 20.46
CA PRO A 93 1.75 39.68 20.32
C PRO A 93 2.85 40.44 21.09
N PRO A 94 3.40 41.54 20.53
CA PRO A 94 4.41 42.30 21.24
C PRO A 94 3.84 42.74 22.59
N VAL A 95 4.50 42.35 23.67
CA VAL A 95 4.18 42.86 25.00
C VAL A 95 4.76 44.27 25.08
N SER A 96 3.84 45.25 25.15
CA SER A 96 3.99 46.68 25.46
C SER A 96 5.15 47.43 24.79
#